data_AF-A0A5N0V2L4-F1
#
_entry.id   AF-A0A5N0V2L4-F1
#
_cell.length_a   1.000
_cell.length_b   1.000
_cell.length_c   1.000
_cell.angle_alpha   90.00
_cell.angle_beta   90.00
_cell.angle_gamma   90.00
#
_symmetry.space_group_name_H-M   'P 1'
#
loop_
_entity.id
_entity.type
_entity.pdbx_description
1 polymer ?
#
loop_
_entity_poly.entity_id
_entity_poly.type
_entity_poly.pdbx_seq_one_letter_code
_entity_poly.pdbx_strand_id
1 'polypeptide(L)'
;MAMPEMESPEPQELLEMRLVALCQDIDKVKQVADDARRRRASLDHLDELICRYSKDSVWVQLQESNTLVAMFVDVMARDPALKGALDDHGLLDRTLDMVGRLETIKDRLGKARDEVAAMGKSMVDISQDTALTISLTERCRKLGKEVETLLTQLRDGEPPRDVWARYERKLENECQDLFADYVDFLGGLTLRDHALDDEVCDITDRLLWEMPGQLKRLSLPARRPTLHSALNELVKLGFPGWTIWNIPLVGAEIGAAQARKPLGDWVLDQVPGELPEPVCRALFAEAYAAYTVGPAYGCAATLLKFQPNHDEPGEATPSDLQRAAVIVRVLREVSDDLPEIGQVVDRIEEFWLEAVSKLDSDLTATGPLDDFSDAVVGALRSYEVVPFGPDDWDPVDRTVELLRESDRPHRAPTGLSARVLLNAAWVTRLERPGSKEWAHDVTKNVKALWKSMGGKRG
;
A
#
# COMPACT_ATOMS: atom_id res chain seq x y z
N MET A 1 21.33 11.98 17.12
CA MET A 1 20.76 12.20 18.48
C MET A 1 20.80 10.87 19.20
N ALA A 2 21.33 10.77 20.43
CA ALA A 2 21.38 9.46 21.11
C ALA A 2 19.96 8.93 21.30
N MET A 3 19.66 7.74 20.76
CA MET A 3 18.39 7.09 21.06
C MET A 3 18.28 6.92 22.58
N PRO A 4 17.11 7.18 23.19
CA PRO A 4 16.93 6.92 24.61
C PRO A 4 17.33 5.48 24.92
N GLU A 5 17.98 5.24 26.07
CA GLU A 5 18.26 3.87 26.53
C GLU A 5 16.94 3.09 26.54
N MET A 6 16.76 2.24 25.53
CA MET A 6 15.57 1.42 25.40
C MET A 6 15.79 0.16 26.24
N GLU A 7 14.79 -0.21 27.02
CA GLU A 7 14.79 -1.50 27.71
C GLU A 7 14.96 -2.62 26.66
N SER A 8 15.73 -3.64 27.02
CA SER A 8 15.85 -4.85 26.20
C SER A 8 14.44 -5.35 25.89
N PRO A 9 14.17 -5.69 24.61
CA PRO A 9 12.83 -6.01 24.17
C PRO A 9 12.31 -7.20 24.97
N GLU A 10 11.05 -7.16 25.36
CA GLU A 10 10.43 -8.33 25.94
C GLU A 10 10.36 -9.43 24.89
N PRO A 11 10.61 -10.69 25.26
CA PRO A 11 10.89 -11.69 24.25
C PRO A 11 9.72 -12.05 23.31
N GLN A 12 8.52 -11.53 23.59
CA GLN A 12 7.29 -11.76 22.84
C GLN A 12 7.00 -10.65 21.80
N GLU A 13 7.85 -9.62 21.74
CA GLU A 13 7.61 -8.40 20.97
C GLU A 13 7.45 -8.64 19.46
N LEU A 14 8.21 -9.58 18.87
CA LEU A 14 8.07 -9.89 17.42
C LEU A 14 6.69 -10.43 17.08
N LEU A 15 6.20 -11.44 17.82
CA LEU A 15 4.88 -12.03 17.56
C LEU A 15 3.79 -11.00 17.84
N GLU A 16 3.95 -10.20 18.89
CA GLU A 16 3.04 -9.11 19.20
C GLU A 16 2.97 -8.08 18.05
N MET A 17 4.12 -7.65 17.51
CA MET A 17 4.18 -6.76 16.35
C MET A 17 3.40 -7.29 15.15
N ARG A 18 3.47 -8.59 14.90
CA ARG A 18 2.75 -9.26 13.80
C ARG A 18 1.26 -9.37 14.04
N LEU A 19 0.86 -9.71 15.27
CA LEU A 19 -0.56 -9.74 15.65
C LEU A 19 -1.17 -8.34 15.57
N VAL A 20 -0.43 -7.31 15.99
CA VAL A 20 -0.83 -5.90 15.85
C VAL A 20 -0.95 -5.51 14.37
N ALA A 21 0.04 -5.84 13.54
CA ALA A 21 -0.02 -5.57 12.10
C ALA A 21 -1.21 -6.28 11.44
N LEU A 22 -1.46 -7.55 11.78
CA LEU A 22 -2.60 -8.31 11.28
C LEU A 22 -3.93 -7.70 11.71
N CYS A 23 -4.04 -7.24 12.97
CA CYS A 23 -5.21 -6.48 13.43
C CYS A 23 -5.44 -5.22 12.59
N GLN A 24 -4.40 -4.43 12.31
CA GLN A 24 -4.50 -3.22 11.48
C GLN A 24 -4.97 -3.56 10.06
N ASP A 25 -4.43 -4.62 9.47
CA ASP A 25 -4.80 -5.13 8.16
C ASP A 25 -6.28 -5.58 8.09
N ILE A 26 -6.77 -6.28 9.13
CA ILE A 26 -8.19 -6.68 9.26
C ILE A 26 -9.09 -5.46 9.44
N ASP A 27 -8.71 -4.53 10.33
CA ASP A 27 -9.44 -3.28 10.58
C ASP A 27 -9.54 -2.45 9.30
N LYS A 28 -8.47 -2.42 8.50
CA LYS A 28 -8.42 -1.74 7.21
C LYS A 28 -9.39 -2.34 6.21
N VAL A 29 -9.41 -3.66 6.06
CA VAL A 29 -10.36 -4.32 5.15
C VAL A 29 -11.80 -4.11 5.58
N LYS A 30 -12.07 -4.15 6.89
CA LYS A 30 -13.39 -3.82 7.43
C LYS A 30 -13.78 -2.38 7.08
N GLN A 31 -12.89 -1.41 7.29
CA GLN A 31 -13.14 -0.01 6.96
C GLN A 31 -13.47 0.16 5.47
N VAL A 32 -12.69 -0.45 4.59
CA VAL A 32 -12.92 -0.34 3.14
C VAL A 32 -14.25 -0.99 2.73
N ALA A 33 -14.61 -2.13 3.32
CA ALA A 33 -15.91 -2.76 3.07
C ALA A 33 -17.06 -1.84 3.52
N ASP A 34 -16.92 -1.16 4.66
CA ASP A 34 -17.91 -0.19 5.14
C ASP A 34 -17.96 1.09 4.28
N ASP A 35 -16.81 1.57 3.79
CA ASP A 35 -16.72 2.70 2.85
C ASP A 35 -17.39 2.37 1.52
N ALA A 36 -17.15 1.18 0.97
CA ALA A 36 -17.80 0.70 -0.24
C ALA A 36 -19.33 0.66 -0.07
N ARG A 37 -19.83 0.19 1.08
CA ARG A 37 -21.27 0.21 1.40
C ARG A 37 -21.83 1.63 1.47
N ARG A 38 -21.17 2.53 2.20
CA ARG A 38 -21.61 3.93 2.33
C ARG A 38 -21.66 4.63 0.97
N ARG A 39 -20.67 4.36 0.13
CA ARG A 39 -20.60 4.92 -1.22
C ARG A 39 -21.69 4.38 -2.12
N ARG A 40 -21.97 3.07 -2.07
CA ARG A 40 -23.13 2.49 -2.76
C ARG A 40 -24.43 3.15 -2.33
N ALA A 41 -24.69 3.27 -1.03
CA ALA A 41 -25.89 3.93 -0.53
C ALA A 41 -26.02 5.39 -1.02
N SER A 42 -24.88 6.08 -1.17
CA SER A 42 -24.83 7.43 -1.72
C SER A 42 -25.15 7.46 -3.23
N LEU A 43 -24.63 6.50 -4.00
CA LEU A 43 -24.93 6.36 -5.43
C LEU A 43 -26.38 5.96 -5.67
N ASP A 44 -26.92 5.03 -4.88
CA ASP A 44 -28.33 4.63 -4.95
C ASP A 44 -29.24 5.82 -4.64
N HIS A 45 -28.87 6.65 -3.66
CA HIS A 45 -29.60 7.88 -3.36
C HIS A 45 -29.51 8.91 -4.49
N LEU A 46 -28.33 9.08 -5.11
CA LEU A 46 -28.17 9.96 -6.26
C LEU A 46 -28.97 9.47 -7.47
N ASP A 47 -28.96 8.18 -7.76
CA ASP A 47 -29.78 7.59 -8.83
C ASP A 47 -31.28 7.77 -8.54
N GLU A 48 -31.72 7.58 -7.29
CA GLU A 48 -33.10 7.83 -6.88
C GLU A 48 -33.48 9.30 -7.07
N LEU A 49 -32.62 10.24 -6.66
CA LEU A 49 -32.85 11.68 -6.85
C LEU A 49 -32.91 12.01 -8.35
N ILE A 50 -31.96 11.54 -9.15
CA ILE A 50 -31.95 11.75 -10.60
C ILE A 50 -33.22 11.17 -11.22
N CYS A 51 -33.63 9.96 -10.84
CA CYS A 51 -34.84 9.32 -11.31
C CYS A 51 -36.09 10.12 -10.91
N ARG A 52 -36.19 10.59 -9.66
CA ARG A 52 -37.31 11.39 -9.16
C ARG A 52 -37.42 12.72 -9.91
N TYR A 53 -36.34 13.47 -10.04
CA TYR A 53 -36.33 14.73 -10.79
C TYR A 53 -36.50 14.53 -12.31
N SER A 54 -36.11 13.37 -12.84
CA SER A 54 -36.39 12.98 -14.22
C SER A 54 -37.86 12.67 -14.50
N LYS A 55 -38.57 12.16 -13.50
CA LYS A 55 -39.99 11.81 -13.60
C LYS A 55 -40.92 12.98 -13.26
N ASP A 56 -40.55 13.82 -12.28
CA ASP A 56 -41.55 14.61 -11.55
C ASP A 56 -41.69 16.10 -11.88
N SER A 57 -40.92 16.69 -12.81
CA SER A 57 -41.33 17.97 -13.44
C SER A 57 -40.22 18.60 -14.25
N VAL A 58 -38.96 18.53 -13.83
CA VAL A 58 -37.90 19.33 -14.46
C VAL A 58 -37.66 18.90 -15.91
N TRP A 59 -37.60 17.60 -16.17
CA TRP A 59 -37.45 17.07 -17.52
C TRP A 59 -38.71 17.25 -18.36
N VAL A 60 -39.88 17.09 -17.74
CA VAL A 60 -41.17 17.37 -18.39
C VAL A 60 -41.29 18.85 -18.75
N GLN A 61 -40.93 19.77 -17.85
CA GLN A 61 -40.92 21.22 -18.04
C GLN A 61 -39.86 21.66 -19.04
N LEU A 62 -38.67 21.04 -19.05
CA LEU A 62 -37.66 21.26 -20.09
C LEU A 62 -38.17 20.80 -21.46
N GLN A 63 -38.87 19.67 -21.53
CA GLN A 63 -39.44 19.15 -22.76
C GLN A 63 -40.63 19.99 -23.25
N GLU A 64 -41.50 20.44 -22.34
CA GLU A 64 -42.59 21.38 -22.61
C GLU A 64 -42.04 22.74 -23.06
N SER A 65 -41.01 23.26 -22.38
CA SER A 65 -40.34 24.52 -22.77
C SER A 65 -39.71 24.41 -24.16
N ASN A 66 -39.02 23.31 -24.47
CA ASN A 66 -38.49 23.06 -25.80
C ASN A 66 -39.60 22.94 -26.86
N THR A 67 -40.74 22.34 -26.51
CA THR A 67 -41.90 22.23 -27.41
C THR A 67 -42.49 23.62 -27.70
N LEU A 68 -42.66 24.44 -26.66
CA LEU A 68 -43.17 25.81 -26.79
C LEU A 68 -42.22 26.68 -27.61
N VAL A 69 -40.91 26.56 -27.41
CA VAL A 69 -39.94 27.32 -28.22
C VAL A 69 -39.93 26.81 -29.66
N ALA A 70 -40.00 25.50 -29.90
CA ALA A 70 -40.11 24.96 -31.26
C ALA A 70 -41.39 25.47 -31.97
N MET A 71 -42.52 25.52 -31.26
CA MET A 71 -43.75 26.12 -31.78
C MET A 71 -43.59 27.61 -32.08
N PHE A 72 -42.92 28.36 -31.20
CA PHE A 72 -42.64 29.78 -31.41
C PHE A 72 -41.74 30.01 -32.63
N VAL A 73 -40.70 29.19 -32.80
CA VAL A 73 -39.80 29.22 -33.97
C VAL A 73 -40.57 28.89 -35.26
N ASP A 74 -41.45 27.89 -35.26
CA ASP A 74 -42.29 27.56 -36.42
C ASP A 74 -43.30 28.68 -36.77
N VAL A 75 -43.91 29.31 -35.76
CA VAL A 75 -44.78 30.49 -35.98
C VAL A 75 -43.99 31.65 -36.60
N MET A 76 -42.79 31.94 -36.11
CA MET A 76 -41.92 32.98 -36.69
C MET A 76 -41.44 32.64 -38.10
N ALA A 77 -41.27 31.36 -38.44
CA ALA A 77 -40.94 30.94 -39.79
C ALA A 77 -42.10 31.17 -40.78
N ARG A 78 -43.35 31.12 -40.29
CA ARG A 78 -44.57 31.30 -41.10
C ARG A 78 -45.03 32.76 -41.22
N ASP A 79 -44.62 33.63 -40.30
CA ASP A 79 -44.95 35.06 -40.31
C ASP A 79 -43.69 35.96 -40.35
N PRO A 80 -43.27 36.42 -41.54
CA PRO A 80 -42.09 37.27 -41.71
C PRO A 80 -42.18 38.63 -41.00
N ALA A 81 -43.39 39.17 -40.81
CA ALA A 81 -43.58 40.47 -40.17
C ALA A 81 -43.33 40.37 -38.66
N LEU A 82 -43.82 39.30 -38.03
CA LEU A 82 -43.55 39.00 -36.63
C LEU A 82 -42.06 38.76 -36.38
N LYS A 83 -41.40 38.02 -37.28
CA LYS A 83 -39.95 37.79 -37.22
C LYS A 83 -39.16 39.11 -37.25
N GLY A 84 -39.49 40.01 -38.19
CA GLY A 84 -38.84 41.33 -38.28
C GLY A 84 -38.99 42.16 -36.99
N ALA A 85 -40.19 42.19 -36.41
CA ALA A 85 -40.44 42.93 -35.16
C ALA A 85 -39.67 42.38 -33.95
N LEU A 86 -39.40 41.07 -33.91
CA LEU A 86 -38.64 40.43 -32.83
C LEU A 86 -37.12 40.56 -33.02
N ASP A 87 -36.66 40.53 -34.27
CA ASP A 87 -35.26 40.78 -34.64
C ASP A 87 -34.86 42.22 -34.31
N ASP A 88 -35.74 43.20 -34.55
CA ASP A 88 -35.51 44.62 -34.22
C ASP A 88 -35.24 44.87 -32.71
N HIS A 89 -35.66 43.93 -31.85
CA HIS A 89 -35.44 43.98 -30.40
C HIS A 89 -34.39 42.97 -29.89
N GLY A 90 -33.76 42.18 -30.76
CA GLY A 90 -32.79 41.14 -30.40
C GLY A 90 -33.38 40.04 -29.51
N LEU A 91 -34.72 39.89 -29.49
CA LEU A 91 -35.40 38.89 -28.68
C LEU A 91 -35.25 37.48 -29.25
N LEU A 92 -35.16 37.37 -30.59
CA LEU A 92 -34.94 36.10 -31.28
C LEU A 92 -33.62 35.45 -30.86
N ASP A 93 -32.52 36.20 -30.97
CA ASP A 93 -31.18 35.71 -30.61
C ASP A 93 -31.08 35.30 -29.13
N ARG A 94 -31.70 36.07 -28.22
CA ARG A 94 -31.73 35.72 -26.79
C ARG A 94 -32.53 34.45 -26.52
N THR A 95 -33.64 34.26 -27.24
CA THR A 95 -34.49 33.07 -27.09
C THR A 95 -33.75 31.83 -27.60
N LEU A 96 -33.08 31.95 -28.76
CA LEU A 96 -32.26 30.87 -29.32
C LEU A 96 -31.03 30.55 -28.44
N ASP A 97 -30.34 31.55 -27.89
CA ASP A 97 -29.23 31.33 -26.92
C ASP A 97 -29.74 30.59 -25.67
N MET A 98 -30.88 30.99 -25.13
CA MET A 98 -31.48 30.34 -23.96
C MET A 98 -31.82 28.87 -24.25
N VAL A 99 -32.37 28.55 -25.42
CA VAL A 99 -32.62 27.15 -25.84
C VAL A 99 -31.31 26.38 -25.92
N GLY A 100 -30.29 26.91 -26.60
CA GLY A 100 -28.99 26.24 -26.72
C GLY A 100 -28.34 25.99 -25.36
N ARG A 101 -28.49 26.91 -24.40
CA ARG A 101 -28.06 26.71 -23.01
C ARG A 101 -28.84 25.61 -22.31
N LEU A 102 -30.17 25.56 -22.47
CA LEU A 102 -31.02 24.52 -21.88
C LEU A 102 -30.69 23.13 -22.46
N GLU A 103 -30.46 23.03 -23.76
CA GLU A 103 -30.00 21.79 -24.41
C GLU A 103 -28.62 21.35 -23.90
N THR A 104 -27.69 22.30 -23.74
CA THR A 104 -26.37 22.00 -23.17
C THR A 104 -26.47 21.49 -21.73
N ILE A 105 -27.35 22.08 -20.91
CA ILE A 105 -27.61 21.63 -19.53
C ILE A 105 -28.23 20.24 -19.54
N LYS A 106 -29.21 20.00 -20.40
CA LYS A 106 -29.86 18.70 -20.60
C LYS A 106 -28.85 17.62 -20.95
N ASP A 107 -27.96 17.88 -21.90
CA ASP A 107 -26.93 16.92 -22.34
C ASP A 107 -25.90 16.66 -21.23
N ARG A 108 -25.49 17.69 -20.49
CA ARG A 108 -24.60 17.54 -19.32
C ARG A 108 -25.23 16.70 -18.21
N LEU A 109 -26.51 16.93 -17.92
CA LEU A 109 -27.26 16.12 -16.94
C LEU A 109 -27.45 14.68 -17.41
N GLY A 110 -27.70 14.46 -18.72
CA GLY A 110 -27.76 13.14 -19.32
C GLY A 110 -26.43 12.38 -19.17
N LYS A 111 -25.32 13.02 -19.53
CA LYS A 111 -23.97 12.44 -19.35
C LYS A 111 -23.64 12.16 -17.90
N ALA A 112 -23.92 13.10 -16.99
CA ALA A 112 -23.69 12.91 -15.56
C ALA A 112 -24.53 11.73 -15.02
N ARG A 113 -25.78 11.58 -15.48
CA ARG A 113 -26.60 10.41 -15.15
C ARG A 113 -25.99 9.13 -15.69
N ASP A 114 -25.57 9.09 -16.95
CA ASP A 114 -25.00 7.89 -17.56
C ASP A 114 -23.68 7.51 -16.87
N GLU A 115 -22.87 8.49 -16.46
CA GLU A 115 -21.66 8.29 -15.67
C GLU A 115 -21.98 7.77 -14.27
N VAL A 116 -22.94 8.36 -13.55
CA VAL A 116 -23.39 7.87 -12.24
C VAL A 116 -23.97 6.47 -12.35
N ALA A 117 -24.73 6.18 -13.41
CA ALA A 117 -25.29 4.85 -13.67
C ALA A 117 -24.19 3.84 -14.05
N ALA A 118 -23.17 4.25 -14.79
CA ALA A 118 -22.01 3.41 -15.10
C ALA A 118 -21.17 3.12 -13.84
N MET A 119 -20.93 4.13 -12.99
CA MET A 119 -20.29 3.96 -11.68
C MET A 119 -21.13 3.04 -10.79
N GLY A 120 -22.44 3.26 -10.76
CA GLY A 120 -23.42 2.41 -10.08
C GLY A 120 -23.34 0.98 -10.58
N LYS A 121 -23.36 0.75 -11.90
CA LYS A 121 -23.27 -0.58 -12.50
C LYS A 121 -21.94 -1.29 -12.18
N SER A 122 -20.83 -0.57 -12.28
CA SER A 122 -19.50 -1.11 -11.91
C SER A 122 -19.44 -1.48 -10.42
N MET A 123 -20.08 -0.70 -9.54
CA MET A 123 -20.22 -1.08 -8.12
C MET A 123 -21.29 -2.15 -7.88
N VAL A 124 -22.30 -2.26 -8.74
CA VAL A 124 -23.35 -3.29 -8.66
C VAL A 124 -22.79 -4.65 -9.01
N ASP A 125 -21.88 -4.77 -9.98
CA ASP A 125 -21.19 -6.05 -10.23
C ASP A 125 -20.33 -6.48 -9.03
N ILE A 126 -19.78 -5.51 -8.27
CA ILE A 126 -19.07 -5.75 -7.00
C ILE A 126 -20.04 -6.12 -5.85
N SER A 127 -21.28 -5.65 -5.90
CA SER A 127 -22.19 -5.63 -4.73
C SER A 127 -23.50 -6.41 -4.91
N GLN A 128 -23.69 -7.09 -6.04
CA GLN A 128 -24.74 -8.10 -6.21
C GLN A 128 -24.59 -9.24 -5.19
N ASP A 129 -23.41 -9.37 -4.58
CA ASP A 129 -23.20 -10.26 -3.46
C ASP A 129 -23.22 -9.49 -2.13
N THR A 130 -24.37 -8.88 -1.80
CA THR A 130 -24.65 -8.35 -0.45
C THR A 130 -24.37 -9.41 0.62
N ALA A 131 -24.57 -10.69 0.28
CA ALA A 131 -24.20 -11.81 1.13
C ALA A 131 -22.68 -11.91 1.32
N LEU A 132 -21.86 -11.71 0.28
CA LEU A 132 -20.40 -11.64 0.39
C LEU A 132 -19.93 -10.44 1.20
N THR A 133 -20.51 -9.24 1.05
CA THR A 133 -20.09 -8.11 1.92
C THR A 133 -20.46 -8.38 3.38
N ILE A 134 -21.66 -8.90 3.67
CA ILE A 134 -22.08 -9.29 5.03
C ILE A 134 -21.15 -10.38 5.57
N SER A 135 -20.86 -11.39 4.76
CA SER A 135 -19.96 -12.49 5.07
C SER A 135 -18.54 -11.98 5.36
N LEU A 136 -18.03 -11.05 4.56
CA LEU A 136 -16.72 -10.45 4.74
C LEU A 136 -16.64 -9.68 6.06
N THR A 137 -17.61 -8.81 6.36
CA THR A 137 -17.63 -8.08 7.65
C THR A 137 -17.73 -9.02 8.86
N GLU A 138 -18.54 -10.07 8.76
CA GLU A 138 -18.65 -11.11 9.80
C GLU A 138 -17.32 -11.82 10.00
N ARG A 139 -16.67 -12.26 8.91
CA ARG A 139 -15.37 -12.93 8.94
C ARG A 139 -14.28 -12.02 9.48
N CYS A 140 -14.20 -10.76 9.06
CA CYS A 140 -13.25 -9.78 9.61
C CYS A 140 -13.45 -9.60 11.12
N ARG A 141 -14.70 -9.48 11.58
CA ARG A 141 -14.99 -9.34 13.01
C ARG A 141 -14.67 -10.61 13.80
N LYS A 142 -14.95 -11.80 13.25
CA LYS A 142 -14.59 -13.07 13.85
C LYS A 142 -13.07 -13.20 13.98
N LEU A 143 -12.36 -13.01 12.86
CA LEU A 143 -10.91 -13.10 12.79
C LEU A 143 -10.23 -12.06 13.69
N GLY A 144 -10.72 -10.82 13.70
CA GLY A 144 -10.21 -9.76 14.58
C GLY A 144 -10.28 -10.15 16.06
N LYS A 145 -11.41 -10.69 16.52
CA LYS A 145 -11.55 -11.20 17.90
C LYS A 145 -10.59 -12.35 18.19
N GLU A 146 -10.37 -13.24 17.22
CA GLU A 146 -9.47 -14.37 17.37
C GLU A 146 -8.00 -13.91 17.45
N VAL A 147 -7.59 -12.92 16.66
CA VAL A 147 -6.26 -12.30 16.73
C VAL A 147 -6.07 -11.53 18.05
N GLU A 148 -7.08 -10.79 18.50
CA GLU A 148 -7.08 -10.13 19.83
C GLU A 148 -6.98 -11.15 20.97
N THR A 149 -7.59 -12.32 20.82
CA THR A 149 -7.47 -13.42 21.79
C THR A 149 -6.05 -13.97 21.82
N LEU A 150 -5.43 -14.21 20.66
CA LEU A 150 -4.01 -14.63 20.58
C LEU A 150 -3.08 -13.59 21.21
N LEU A 151 -3.36 -12.30 21.00
CA LEU A 151 -2.59 -11.21 21.58
C LEU A 151 -2.71 -11.18 23.11
N THR A 152 -3.93 -11.34 23.63
CA THR A 152 -4.17 -11.44 25.08
C THR A 152 -3.45 -12.65 25.68
N GLN A 153 -3.57 -13.81 25.02
CA GLN A 153 -2.91 -15.05 25.43
C GLN A 153 -1.38 -14.93 25.49
N LEU A 154 -0.78 -14.27 24.49
CA LEU A 154 0.65 -14.00 24.47
C LEU A 154 1.05 -13.18 25.70
N ARG A 155 0.36 -12.06 25.95
CA ARG A 155 0.58 -11.16 27.10
C ARG A 155 0.33 -11.81 28.45
N ASP A 156 -0.57 -12.79 28.51
CA ASP A 156 -0.84 -13.59 29.71
C ASP A 156 0.24 -14.67 29.96
N GLY A 157 1.28 -14.75 29.11
CA GLY A 157 2.43 -15.62 29.30
C GLY A 157 2.30 -17.01 28.67
N GLU A 158 1.37 -17.21 27.73
CA GLU A 158 1.30 -18.48 26.99
C GLU A 158 2.60 -18.73 26.20
N PRO A 159 3.09 -19.98 26.09
CA PRO A 159 4.34 -20.27 25.39
C PRO A 159 4.34 -19.74 23.95
N PRO A 160 5.34 -18.92 23.56
CA PRO A 160 5.38 -18.27 22.25
C PRO A 160 5.24 -19.26 21.08
N ARG A 161 5.83 -20.46 21.19
CA ARG A 161 5.75 -21.52 20.18
C ARG A 161 4.31 -21.92 19.84
N ASP A 162 3.45 -22.04 20.87
CA ASP A 162 2.06 -22.47 20.69
C ASP A 162 1.20 -21.35 20.11
N VAL A 163 1.45 -20.10 20.51
CA VAL A 163 0.81 -18.91 19.93
C VAL A 163 1.24 -18.75 18.47
N TRP A 164 2.52 -18.94 18.17
CA TRP A 164 3.09 -18.85 16.81
C TRP A 164 2.45 -19.86 15.85
N ALA A 165 2.38 -21.14 16.24
CA ALA A 165 1.73 -22.17 15.44
C ALA A 165 0.22 -21.94 15.22
N ARG A 166 -0.45 -21.23 16.13
CA ARG A 166 -1.85 -20.79 15.93
C ARG A 166 -1.93 -19.59 14.99
N TYR A 167 -1.03 -18.63 15.13
CA TYR A 167 -0.93 -17.48 14.25
C TYR A 167 -0.69 -17.92 12.80
N GLU A 168 0.28 -18.78 12.53
CA GLU A 168 0.60 -19.29 11.19
C GLU A 168 -0.60 -19.99 10.55
N ARG A 169 -1.23 -20.91 11.28
CA ARG A 169 -2.45 -21.58 10.79
C ARG A 169 -3.56 -20.60 10.44
N LYS A 170 -3.73 -19.53 11.22
CA LYS A 170 -4.72 -18.48 10.92
C LYS A 170 -4.35 -17.66 9.70
N LEU A 171 -3.07 -17.33 9.57
CA LEU A 171 -2.56 -16.58 8.43
C LEU A 171 -2.79 -17.36 7.13
N GLU A 172 -2.39 -18.63 7.10
CA GLU A 172 -2.47 -19.49 5.92
C GLU A 172 -3.91 -19.86 5.56
N ASN A 173 -4.73 -20.28 6.53
CA ASN A 173 -6.03 -20.87 6.23
C ASN A 173 -7.19 -19.87 6.21
N GLU A 174 -7.16 -18.86 7.08
CA GLU A 174 -8.32 -17.98 7.29
C GLU A 174 -8.10 -16.59 6.69
N CYS A 175 -6.91 -16.03 6.89
CA CYS A 175 -6.57 -14.71 6.39
C CYS A 175 -6.47 -14.75 4.86
N GLN A 176 -5.58 -15.55 4.27
CA GLN A 176 -5.36 -15.55 2.82
C GLN A 176 -6.66 -15.69 2.01
N ASP A 177 -7.60 -16.53 2.45
CA ASP A 177 -8.90 -16.69 1.81
C ASP A 177 -9.81 -15.47 2.01
N LEU A 178 -9.83 -14.87 3.20
CA LEU A 178 -10.57 -13.63 3.45
C LEU A 178 -10.12 -12.51 2.51
N PHE A 179 -8.82 -12.39 2.30
CA PHE A 179 -8.26 -11.33 1.48
C PHE A 179 -8.32 -11.63 -0.01
N ALA A 180 -8.27 -12.90 -0.42
CA ALA A 180 -8.63 -13.31 -1.76
C ALA A 180 -10.01 -12.77 -2.14
N ASP A 181 -11.01 -13.06 -1.30
CA ASP A 181 -12.38 -12.64 -1.52
C ASP A 181 -12.50 -11.11 -1.50
N TYR A 182 -11.72 -10.41 -0.67
CA TYR A 182 -11.67 -8.95 -0.65
C TYR A 182 -11.05 -8.34 -1.92
N VAL A 183 -9.92 -8.87 -2.41
CA VAL A 183 -9.27 -8.37 -3.65
C VAL A 183 -10.18 -8.61 -4.84
N ASP A 184 -10.79 -9.78 -4.89
CA ASP A 184 -11.75 -10.15 -5.93
C ASP A 184 -13.01 -9.25 -5.82
N PHE A 185 -13.50 -9.00 -4.60
CA PHE A 185 -14.61 -8.09 -4.33
C PHE A 185 -14.33 -6.68 -4.83
N LEU A 186 -13.16 -6.11 -4.52
CA LEU A 186 -12.90 -4.73 -4.93
C LEU A 186 -12.39 -4.63 -6.35
N GLY A 187 -11.85 -5.70 -6.95
CA GLY A 187 -11.23 -5.66 -8.27
C GLY A 187 -10.14 -4.59 -8.29
N GLY A 188 -8.91 -4.96 -7.88
CA GLY A 188 -7.81 -4.07 -7.43
C GLY A 188 -7.57 -2.70 -8.10
N LEU A 189 -8.12 -2.42 -9.28
CA LEU A 189 -8.21 -1.07 -9.88
C LEU A 189 -9.17 -0.13 -9.14
N THR A 190 -10.34 -0.59 -8.67
CA THR A 190 -11.27 0.32 -7.96
C THR A 190 -10.73 0.77 -6.61
N LEU A 191 -9.86 -0.05 -5.99
CA LEU A 191 -9.15 0.31 -4.77
C LEU A 191 -8.32 1.57 -4.97
N ARG A 192 -7.59 1.65 -6.09
CA ARG A 192 -6.70 2.76 -6.39
C ARG A 192 -7.45 4.00 -6.85
N ASP A 193 -8.42 3.86 -7.75
CA ASP A 193 -9.19 4.99 -8.29
C ASP A 193 -10.00 5.72 -7.21
N HIS A 194 -10.14 5.12 -6.04
CA HIS A 194 -10.91 5.65 -4.92
C HIS A 194 -10.09 5.88 -3.65
N ALA A 195 -8.76 5.77 -3.72
CA ALA A 195 -7.85 5.90 -2.58
C ALA A 195 -8.25 5.01 -1.38
N LEU A 196 -8.91 3.87 -1.65
CA LEU A 196 -9.34 2.92 -0.62
C LEU A 196 -8.15 2.13 -0.07
N ASP A 197 -7.02 2.15 -0.77
CA ASP A 197 -5.73 1.61 -0.37
C ASP A 197 -4.97 2.50 0.65
N ASP A 198 -5.57 3.58 1.16
CA ASP A 198 -4.95 4.45 2.16
C ASP A 198 -3.62 5.08 1.71
N GLU A 199 -3.52 5.39 0.41
CA GLU A 199 -2.32 5.96 -0.23
C GLU A 199 -1.12 5.00 -0.26
N VAL A 200 -1.31 3.73 0.10
CA VAL A 200 -0.25 2.71 0.09
C VAL A 200 0.30 2.52 -1.33
N CYS A 201 -0.55 2.46 -2.35
CA CYS A 201 -0.11 2.36 -3.74
C CYS A 201 0.59 3.63 -4.20
N ASP A 202 0.12 4.81 -3.77
CA ASP A 202 0.77 6.08 -4.14
C ASP A 202 2.17 6.21 -3.54
N ILE A 203 2.33 5.87 -2.26
CA ILE A 203 3.64 5.83 -1.60
C ILE A 203 4.52 4.76 -2.25
N THR A 204 3.96 3.59 -2.57
CA THR A 204 4.68 2.51 -3.26
C THR A 204 5.15 2.95 -4.64
N ASP A 205 4.28 3.51 -5.47
CA ASP A 205 4.61 4.03 -6.80
C ASP A 205 5.73 5.07 -6.71
N ARG A 206 5.69 5.94 -5.68
CA ARG A 206 6.77 6.89 -5.45
C ARG A 206 8.08 6.22 -5.07
N LEU A 207 8.05 5.26 -4.16
CA LEU A 207 9.23 4.48 -3.80
C LEU A 207 9.81 3.82 -5.06
N LEU A 208 8.98 3.20 -5.90
CA LEU A 208 9.40 2.59 -7.16
C LEU A 208 10.04 3.60 -8.13
N TRP A 209 9.57 4.84 -8.17
CA TRP A 209 10.18 5.91 -8.98
C TRP A 209 11.52 6.42 -8.44
N GLU A 210 11.72 6.38 -7.14
CA GLU A 210 12.96 6.82 -6.49
C GLU A 210 14.09 5.79 -6.63
N MET A 211 13.75 4.54 -6.94
CA MET A 211 14.71 3.44 -6.98
C MET A 211 15.51 3.38 -8.30
N PRO A 212 16.80 2.99 -8.26
CA PRO A 212 17.63 2.86 -9.46
C PRO A 212 17.03 1.90 -10.50
N GLY A 213 17.09 2.32 -11.77
CA GLY A 213 16.59 1.54 -12.90
C GLY A 213 15.12 1.80 -13.29
N GLN A 214 14.51 2.88 -12.76
CA GLN A 214 13.23 3.50 -13.16
C GLN A 214 12.32 2.60 -13.99
N LEU A 215 11.65 1.67 -13.31
CA LEU A 215 10.61 0.89 -13.94
C LEU A 215 9.33 1.70 -13.77
N LYS A 216 8.67 2.08 -14.87
CA LYS A 216 7.31 2.63 -14.84
C LYS A 216 6.37 1.52 -14.38
N ARG A 217 6.35 1.31 -13.07
CA ARG A 217 5.61 0.25 -12.43
C ARG A 217 4.42 0.84 -11.73
N LEU A 218 3.32 0.13 -11.88
CA LEU A 218 2.09 0.38 -11.16
C LEU A 218 1.99 -0.64 -10.03
N SER A 219 1.88 -0.17 -8.79
CA SER A 219 1.51 -1.01 -7.67
C SER A 219 0.01 -1.30 -7.69
N LEU A 220 -0.35 -2.58 -7.50
CA LEU A 220 -1.74 -3.02 -7.35
C LEU A 220 -1.85 -4.00 -6.19
N PRO A 221 -2.89 -3.87 -5.34
CA PRO A 221 -3.29 -4.91 -4.41
C PRO A 221 -3.56 -6.23 -5.15
N ALA A 222 -3.08 -7.34 -4.61
CA ALA A 222 -3.26 -8.65 -5.21
C ALA A 222 -3.45 -9.76 -4.17
N ARG A 223 -4.20 -10.80 -4.54
CA ARG A 223 -4.44 -11.99 -3.71
C ARG A 223 -3.16 -12.68 -3.28
N ARG A 224 -2.24 -12.86 -4.24
CA ARG A 224 -0.92 -13.42 -4.00
C ARG A 224 0.11 -12.43 -4.53
N PRO A 225 1.19 -12.15 -3.77
CA PRO A 225 2.35 -11.52 -4.37
C PRO A 225 2.86 -12.49 -5.43
N THR A 226 2.63 -12.18 -6.70
CA THR A 226 3.27 -12.95 -7.77
C THR A 226 4.65 -12.36 -7.93
N LEU A 227 5.61 -12.95 -7.23
CA LEU A 227 7.03 -12.60 -7.31
C LEU A 227 7.52 -12.53 -8.78
N HIS A 228 6.88 -13.19 -9.73
CA HIS A 228 7.42 -13.39 -11.08
C HIS A 228 6.41 -13.16 -12.23
N SER A 229 5.36 -12.35 -12.02
CA SER A 229 4.36 -12.11 -13.07
C SER A 229 4.97 -11.40 -14.29
N ALA A 230 4.86 -12.04 -15.46
CA ALA A 230 5.41 -11.64 -16.78
C ALA A 230 5.03 -10.23 -17.29
N LEU A 231 4.19 -9.50 -16.56
CA LEU A 231 3.89 -8.10 -16.83
C LEU A 231 4.93 -7.25 -16.08
N ASN A 232 6.07 -6.98 -16.75
CA ASN A 232 7.25 -6.27 -16.22
C ASN A 232 6.98 -4.88 -15.58
N GLU A 233 5.75 -4.40 -15.66
CA GLU A 233 5.28 -3.08 -15.26
C GLU A 233 4.30 -3.11 -14.07
N LEU A 234 4.02 -4.27 -13.48
CA LEU A 234 3.10 -4.37 -12.34
C LEU A 234 3.77 -4.93 -11.08
N VAL A 235 3.67 -4.19 -9.97
CA VAL A 235 4.07 -4.67 -8.64
C VAL A 235 2.82 -5.07 -7.87
N LYS A 236 2.72 -6.36 -7.56
CA LYS A 236 1.57 -6.89 -6.82
C LYS A 236 1.84 -6.85 -5.33
N LEU A 237 1.12 -5.98 -4.62
CA LEU A 237 1.15 -5.91 -3.16
C LEU A 237 0.27 -7.03 -2.60
N GLY A 238 0.92 -8.09 -2.11
CA GLY A 238 0.26 -9.23 -1.47
C GLY A 238 -0.39 -8.87 -0.14
N PHE A 239 -1.25 -9.77 0.34
CA PHE A 239 -1.77 -9.74 1.71
C PHE A 239 -1.07 -10.82 2.58
N PRO A 240 -0.79 -10.57 3.87
CA PRO A 240 -0.85 -9.27 4.56
C PRO A 240 0.15 -8.30 3.93
N GLY A 241 -0.14 -7.01 3.94
CA GLY A 241 0.73 -6.09 3.19
C GLY A 241 0.22 -4.73 2.75
N TRP A 242 -1.02 -4.34 3.07
CA TRP A 242 -1.57 -3.05 2.62
C TRP A 242 -1.53 -1.98 3.71
N THR A 243 -0.45 -1.99 4.45
CA THR A 243 -0.10 -0.95 5.39
C THR A 243 1.21 -0.34 4.95
N ILE A 244 1.46 0.89 5.40
CA ILE A 244 2.72 1.59 5.13
C ILE A 244 3.95 0.76 5.56
N TRP A 245 3.78 -0.13 6.54
CA TRP A 245 4.81 -1.00 7.08
C TRP A 245 5.36 -2.01 6.09
N ASN A 246 4.54 -2.45 5.15
CA ASN A 246 4.90 -3.48 4.19
C ASN A 246 5.36 -2.90 2.84
N ILE A 247 5.19 -1.59 2.61
CA ILE A 247 5.66 -0.92 1.40
C ILE A 247 7.15 -1.18 1.13
N PRO A 248 8.07 -1.15 2.12
CA PRO A 248 9.49 -1.43 1.87
C PRO A 248 9.74 -2.79 1.19
N LEU A 249 8.87 -3.79 1.39
CA LEU A 249 9.03 -5.14 0.83
C LEU A 249 9.09 -5.15 -0.71
N VAL A 250 8.57 -4.11 -1.38
CA VAL A 250 8.70 -3.98 -2.85
C VAL A 250 10.15 -3.84 -3.32
N GLY A 251 11.07 -3.48 -2.41
CA GLY A 251 12.51 -3.47 -2.69
C GLY A 251 12.99 -4.83 -3.21
N ALA A 252 12.50 -5.94 -2.66
CA ALA A 252 12.85 -7.29 -3.08
C ALA A 252 12.39 -7.58 -4.51
N GLU A 253 11.21 -7.09 -4.91
CA GLU A 253 10.67 -7.24 -6.26
C GLU A 253 11.49 -6.44 -7.30
N ILE A 254 12.06 -5.31 -6.88
CA ILE A 254 13.03 -4.57 -7.70
C ILE A 254 14.33 -5.36 -7.77
N GLY A 255 14.86 -5.82 -6.64
CA GLY A 255 16.08 -6.63 -6.56
C GLY A 255 15.99 -7.87 -7.45
N ALA A 256 14.89 -8.60 -7.40
CA ALA A 256 14.63 -9.77 -8.25
C ALA A 256 14.58 -9.41 -9.74
N ALA A 257 14.07 -8.23 -10.09
CA ALA A 257 14.10 -7.74 -11.47
C ALA A 257 15.51 -7.33 -11.92
N GLN A 258 16.32 -6.75 -11.03
CA GLN A 258 17.73 -6.42 -11.31
C GLN A 258 18.59 -7.68 -11.37
N ALA A 259 18.24 -8.72 -10.60
CA ALA A 259 18.92 -10.01 -10.62
C ALA A 259 18.93 -10.65 -12.02
N ARG A 260 17.95 -10.32 -12.88
CA ARG A 260 17.81 -10.83 -14.25
C ARG A 260 18.46 -9.95 -15.32
N LYS A 261 19.15 -8.89 -14.91
CA LYS A 261 19.85 -7.96 -15.79
C LYS A 261 21.36 -8.21 -15.71
N PRO A 262 22.18 -7.58 -16.59
CA PRO A 262 23.63 -7.74 -16.54
C PRO A 262 24.27 -7.46 -15.18
N LEU A 263 23.69 -6.55 -14.38
CA LEU A 263 24.12 -6.33 -13.01
C LEU A 263 24.02 -7.61 -12.17
N GLY A 264 22.86 -8.27 -12.18
CA GLY A 264 22.63 -9.50 -11.44
C GLY A 264 23.55 -10.62 -11.90
N ASP A 265 23.66 -10.85 -13.21
CA ASP A 265 24.55 -11.89 -13.74
C ASP A 265 26.01 -11.63 -13.35
N TRP A 266 26.46 -10.38 -13.45
CA TRP A 266 27.81 -10.00 -13.03
C TRP A 266 28.06 -10.21 -11.53
N VAL A 267 27.10 -9.86 -10.67
CA VAL A 267 27.22 -10.10 -9.22
C VAL A 267 27.31 -11.61 -8.94
N LEU A 268 26.44 -12.39 -9.57
CA LEU A 268 26.38 -13.85 -9.37
C LEU A 268 27.64 -14.56 -9.86
N ASP A 269 28.32 -14.03 -10.88
CA ASP A 269 29.62 -14.53 -11.35
C ASP A 269 30.76 -14.27 -10.34
N GLN A 270 30.62 -13.31 -9.43
CA GLN A 270 31.61 -13.01 -8.38
C GLN A 270 31.36 -13.79 -7.08
N VAL A 271 30.18 -14.38 -6.92
CA VAL A 271 29.80 -15.11 -5.70
C VAL A 271 30.46 -16.49 -5.67
N PRO A 272 31.03 -16.93 -4.54
CA PRO A 272 31.57 -18.28 -4.39
C PRO A 272 30.53 -19.35 -4.71
N GLY A 273 30.89 -20.33 -5.54
CA GLY A 273 29.99 -21.31 -6.17
C GLY A 273 29.39 -22.40 -5.25
N GLU A 274 29.06 -22.07 -4.00
CA GLU A 274 28.54 -23.04 -3.02
C GLU A 274 27.00 -23.09 -3.00
N LEU A 275 26.32 -22.01 -3.40
CA LEU A 275 24.86 -21.91 -3.38
C LEU A 275 24.24 -22.16 -4.77
N PRO A 276 23.07 -22.83 -4.85
CA PRO A 276 22.33 -22.97 -6.11
C PRO A 276 21.97 -21.61 -6.71
N GLU A 277 22.04 -21.46 -8.04
CA GLU A 277 21.73 -20.20 -8.72
C GLU A 277 20.37 -19.58 -8.35
N PRO A 278 19.25 -20.33 -8.25
CA PRO A 278 17.97 -19.77 -7.81
C PRO A 278 18.03 -19.15 -6.41
N VAL A 279 18.79 -19.79 -5.51
CA VAL A 279 19.01 -19.31 -4.14
C VAL A 279 19.83 -18.02 -4.17
N CYS A 280 20.93 -17.97 -4.94
CA CYS A 280 21.74 -16.76 -5.10
C CYS A 280 20.92 -15.59 -5.66
N ARG A 281 20.08 -15.83 -6.67
CA ARG A 281 19.21 -14.77 -7.25
C ARG A 281 18.19 -14.24 -6.24
N ALA A 282 17.62 -15.12 -5.41
CA ALA A 282 16.72 -14.73 -4.34
C ALA A 282 17.45 -13.91 -3.26
N LEU A 283 18.60 -14.37 -2.78
CA LEU A 283 19.41 -13.66 -1.78
C LEU A 283 19.95 -12.32 -2.31
N PHE A 284 20.32 -12.24 -3.59
CA PHE A 284 20.68 -10.98 -4.24
C PHE A 284 19.52 -9.97 -4.19
N ALA A 285 18.28 -10.43 -4.38
CA ALA A 285 17.12 -9.56 -4.32
C ALA A 285 16.93 -8.96 -2.91
N GLU A 286 17.16 -9.76 -1.86
CA GLU A 286 17.15 -9.30 -0.46
C GLU A 286 18.26 -8.28 -0.20
N ALA A 287 19.49 -8.60 -0.61
CA ALA A 287 20.66 -7.74 -0.46
C ALA A 287 20.46 -6.40 -1.18
N TYR A 288 20.00 -6.43 -2.43
CA TYR A 288 19.71 -5.23 -3.20
C TYR A 288 18.67 -4.36 -2.49
N ALA A 289 17.59 -4.96 -1.98
CA ALA A 289 16.54 -4.24 -1.28
C ALA A 289 17.04 -3.60 0.02
N ALA A 290 17.79 -4.33 0.84
CA ALA A 290 18.42 -3.81 2.04
C ALA A 290 19.37 -2.64 1.72
N TYR A 291 20.22 -2.81 0.70
CA TYR A 291 21.18 -1.81 0.26
C TYR A 291 20.52 -0.51 -0.21
N THR A 292 19.42 -0.61 -0.97
CA THR A 292 18.79 0.54 -1.64
C THR A 292 17.61 1.15 -0.88
N VAL A 293 16.89 0.39 -0.08
CA VAL A 293 15.74 0.89 0.71
C VAL A 293 16.17 1.24 2.15
N GLY A 294 17.20 0.57 2.68
CA GLY A 294 17.70 0.79 4.02
C GLY A 294 16.96 0.00 5.11
N PRO A 295 17.11 0.40 6.39
CA PRO A 295 16.55 -0.30 7.54
C PRO A 295 15.04 -0.58 7.48
N ALA A 296 14.25 0.28 6.83
CA ALA A 296 12.81 0.06 6.63
C ALA A 296 12.51 -1.28 5.94
N TYR A 297 13.36 -1.69 5.00
CA TYR A 297 13.25 -2.99 4.36
C TYR A 297 13.57 -4.11 5.34
N GLY A 298 14.66 -3.98 6.09
CA GLY A 298 15.05 -4.96 7.10
C GLY A 298 13.94 -5.18 8.12
N CYS A 299 13.40 -4.10 8.68
CA CYS A 299 12.26 -4.14 9.59
C CYS A 299 11.05 -4.85 8.96
N ALA A 300 10.64 -4.46 7.74
CA ALA A 300 9.47 -5.07 7.11
C ALA A 300 9.68 -6.57 6.84
N ALA A 301 10.87 -6.96 6.37
CA ALA A 301 11.19 -8.33 6.01
C ALA A 301 11.27 -9.23 7.25
N THR A 302 12.13 -8.90 8.21
CA THR A 302 12.37 -9.76 9.38
C THR A 302 11.22 -9.67 10.39
N LEU A 303 10.64 -8.47 10.59
CA LEU A 303 9.64 -8.27 11.64
C LEU A 303 8.23 -8.67 11.21
N LEU A 304 7.90 -8.59 9.92
CA LEU A 304 6.54 -8.87 9.44
C LEU A 304 6.43 -10.08 8.50
N LYS A 305 7.44 -10.34 7.66
CA LYS A 305 7.32 -11.32 6.57
C LYS A 305 7.91 -12.69 6.92
N PHE A 306 9.12 -12.74 7.46
CA PHE A 306 9.90 -13.97 7.57
C PHE A 306 9.46 -14.87 8.71
N GLN A 307 9.52 -16.18 8.58
CA GLN A 307 9.17 -17.12 9.64
C GLN A 307 10.45 -17.61 10.35
N PRO A 308 10.68 -17.25 11.62
CA PRO A 308 11.90 -17.62 12.34
C PRO A 308 12.05 -19.12 12.58
N ASN A 309 10.97 -19.88 12.46
CA ASN A 309 10.88 -21.35 12.52
C ASN A 309 10.87 -22.05 11.15
N HIS A 310 10.89 -21.30 10.04
CA HIS A 310 10.83 -21.88 8.71
C HIS A 310 12.23 -22.16 8.18
N ASP A 311 12.80 -23.28 8.65
CA ASP A 311 14.14 -23.73 8.31
C ASP A 311 14.17 -24.88 7.29
N GLU A 312 13.07 -25.10 6.55
CA GLU A 312 13.09 -26.02 5.42
C GLU A 312 13.37 -25.24 4.13
N PRO A 313 14.65 -25.09 3.71
CA PRO A 313 14.95 -24.53 2.40
C PRO A 313 14.39 -25.48 1.34
N GLY A 314 13.47 -24.97 0.52
CA GLY A 314 13.12 -25.64 -0.71
C GLY A 314 14.33 -25.73 -1.65
N GLU A 315 14.36 -26.69 -2.56
CA GLU A 315 15.47 -26.89 -3.52
C GLU A 315 15.86 -25.62 -4.30
N ALA A 316 14.96 -24.64 -4.42
CA ALA A 316 15.15 -23.41 -5.17
C ALA A 316 14.89 -22.12 -4.37
N THR A 317 14.72 -22.18 -3.05
CA THR A 317 14.36 -21.02 -2.23
C THR A 317 15.20 -20.96 -0.95
N PRO A 318 15.90 -19.84 -0.66
CA PRO A 318 16.62 -19.70 0.59
C PRO A 318 15.66 -19.79 1.78
N SER A 319 16.14 -20.30 2.91
CA SER A 319 15.39 -20.23 4.15
C SER A 319 15.27 -18.78 4.63
N ASP A 320 14.28 -18.49 5.46
CA ASP A 320 14.08 -17.15 6.00
C ASP A 320 15.21 -16.73 6.94
N LEU A 321 15.90 -17.70 7.57
CA LEU A 321 17.13 -17.47 8.32
C LEU A 321 18.26 -16.94 7.42
N GLN A 322 18.47 -17.57 6.26
CA GLN A 322 19.48 -17.13 5.31
C GLN A 322 19.17 -15.72 4.76
N ARG A 323 17.89 -15.47 4.44
CA ARG A 323 17.44 -14.17 3.94
C ARG A 323 17.65 -13.08 5.00
N ALA A 324 17.29 -13.34 6.26
CA ALA A 324 17.51 -12.39 7.36
C ALA A 324 18.99 -12.10 7.58
N ALA A 325 19.85 -13.12 7.56
CA ALA A 325 21.29 -12.97 7.72
C ALA A 325 21.90 -12.07 6.64
N VAL A 326 21.55 -12.29 5.37
CA VAL A 326 22.00 -11.43 4.25
C VAL A 326 21.53 -9.98 4.43
N ILE A 327 20.27 -9.76 4.82
CA ILE A 327 19.73 -8.41 5.06
C ILE A 327 20.52 -7.69 6.16
N VAL A 328 20.72 -8.33 7.32
CA VAL A 328 21.43 -7.73 8.46
C VAL A 328 22.88 -7.44 8.08
N ARG A 329 23.57 -8.37 7.42
CA ARG A 329 24.96 -8.20 6.98
C ARG A 329 25.10 -7.02 6.01
N VAL A 330 24.23 -6.92 5.01
CA VAL A 330 24.24 -5.81 4.05
C VAL A 330 23.95 -4.48 4.73
N LEU A 331 22.97 -4.42 5.64
CA LEU A 331 22.67 -3.19 6.37
C LEU A 331 23.85 -2.76 7.25
N ARG A 332 24.53 -3.70 7.90
CA ARG A 332 25.75 -3.41 8.68
C ARG A 332 26.82 -2.75 7.83
N GLU A 333 27.18 -3.38 6.72
CA GLU A 333 28.20 -2.89 5.78
C GLU A 333 27.86 -1.51 5.19
N VAL A 334 26.58 -1.19 5.00
CA VAL A 334 26.14 0.15 4.56
C VAL A 334 26.16 1.17 5.71
N SER A 335 26.02 0.69 6.95
CA SER A 335 25.95 1.52 8.16
C SER A 335 27.28 1.77 8.87
N ASP A 336 28.40 1.25 8.36
CA ASP A 336 29.71 1.32 9.03
C ASP A 336 30.10 2.75 9.46
N ASP A 337 29.71 3.76 8.69
CA ASP A 337 29.98 5.17 8.97
C ASP A 337 28.81 5.92 9.66
N LEU A 338 27.72 5.24 10.01
CA LEU A 338 26.48 5.80 10.53
C LEU A 338 25.98 5.05 11.77
N PRO A 339 26.45 5.43 12.97
CA PRO A 339 26.08 4.79 14.23
C PRO A 339 24.57 4.74 14.48
N GLU A 340 23.83 5.75 14.02
CA GLU A 340 22.37 5.82 14.15
C GLU A 340 21.66 4.73 13.33
N ILE A 341 22.16 4.42 12.12
CA ILE A 341 21.66 3.28 11.35
C ILE A 341 22.04 1.97 12.05
N GLY A 342 23.29 1.87 12.52
CA GLY A 342 23.78 0.70 13.27
C GLY A 342 22.87 0.32 14.43
N GLN A 343 22.40 1.29 15.22
CA GLN A 343 21.45 1.06 16.33
C GLN A 343 20.14 0.42 15.87
N VAL A 344 19.60 0.84 14.73
CA VAL A 344 18.37 0.25 14.17
C VAL A 344 18.64 -1.17 13.68
N VAL A 345 19.79 -1.41 13.05
CA VAL A 345 20.20 -2.74 12.58
C VAL A 345 20.39 -3.71 13.73
N ASP A 346 21.04 -3.28 14.81
CA ASP A 346 21.21 -4.07 16.03
C ASP A 346 19.86 -4.44 16.63
N ARG A 347 18.88 -3.51 16.63
CA ARG A 347 17.53 -3.78 17.10
C ARG A 347 16.78 -4.78 16.22
N ILE A 348 16.92 -4.69 14.89
CA ILE A 348 16.35 -5.67 13.96
C ILE A 348 16.93 -7.07 14.23
N GLU A 349 18.25 -7.16 14.41
CA GLU A 349 18.94 -8.43 14.67
C GLU A 349 18.53 -9.01 16.03
N GLU A 350 18.45 -8.18 17.08
CA GLU A 350 18.01 -8.57 18.42
C GLU A 350 16.61 -9.22 18.38
N PHE A 351 15.63 -8.55 17.77
CA PHE A 351 14.27 -9.09 17.60
C PHE A 351 14.24 -10.42 16.86
N TRP A 352 15.06 -10.53 15.82
CA TRP A 352 15.09 -11.72 14.98
C TRP A 352 15.73 -12.91 15.70
N LEU A 353 16.94 -12.74 16.25
CA LEU A 353 17.68 -13.79 16.94
C LEU A 353 16.95 -14.30 18.17
N GLU A 354 16.26 -13.41 18.88
CA GLU A 354 15.43 -13.78 20.00
C GLU A 354 14.27 -14.70 19.60
N ALA A 355 13.56 -14.35 18.53
CA ALA A 355 12.47 -15.19 18.03
C ALA A 355 12.96 -16.55 17.54
N VAL A 356 14.11 -16.58 16.86
CA VAL A 356 14.76 -17.82 16.42
C VAL A 356 15.16 -18.69 17.62
N SER A 357 15.78 -18.11 18.64
CA SER A 357 16.20 -18.83 19.85
C SER A 357 15.01 -19.49 20.57
N LYS A 358 13.87 -18.81 20.64
CA LYS A 358 12.66 -19.35 21.28
C LYS A 358 11.99 -20.49 20.53
N LEU A 359 12.18 -20.54 19.22
CA LEU A 359 11.59 -21.56 18.36
C LEU A 359 12.55 -22.73 18.12
N ASP A 360 13.74 -22.70 18.74
CA ASP A 360 14.76 -23.75 18.69
C ASP A 360 15.19 -24.07 17.24
N SER A 361 15.34 -23.02 16.42
CA SER A 361 15.74 -23.15 15.02
C SER A 361 17.26 -23.05 14.86
N ASP A 362 17.82 -23.76 13.87
CA ASP A 362 19.26 -23.94 13.73
C ASP A 362 19.91 -22.73 13.03
N LEU A 363 20.70 -21.95 13.78
CA LEU A 363 21.43 -20.80 13.25
C LEU A 363 22.72 -21.17 12.50
N THR A 364 23.14 -22.44 12.51
CA THR A 364 24.46 -22.83 11.96
C THR A 364 24.56 -22.74 10.44
N ALA A 365 23.43 -22.58 9.74
CA ALA A 365 23.36 -22.52 8.28
C ALA A 365 23.81 -21.19 7.63
N THR A 366 24.29 -20.20 8.40
CA THR A 366 24.56 -18.84 7.91
C THR A 366 26.01 -18.56 7.50
N GLY A 367 26.98 -19.42 7.86
CA GLY A 367 28.42 -19.15 7.68
C GLY A 367 28.88 -18.74 6.26
N PRO A 368 28.39 -19.34 5.17
CA PRO A 368 28.78 -18.95 3.80
C PRO A 368 28.20 -17.60 3.31
N LEU A 369 27.32 -16.96 4.09
CA LEU A 369 26.56 -15.79 3.63
C LEU A 369 27.29 -14.46 3.81
N ASP A 370 28.33 -14.40 4.63
CA ASP A 370 29.12 -13.18 4.83
C ASP A 370 29.90 -12.85 3.55
N ASP A 371 30.64 -13.82 3.01
CA ASP A 371 31.37 -13.68 1.74
C ASP A 371 30.41 -13.34 0.58
N PHE A 372 29.23 -13.96 0.56
CA PHE A 372 28.18 -13.63 -0.41
C PHE A 372 27.75 -12.15 -0.31
N SER A 373 27.45 -11.70 0.90
CA SER A 373 26.94 -10.35 1.15
C SER A 373 27.99 -9.29 0.82
N ASP A 374 29.25 -9.54 1.19
CA ASP A 374 30.38 -8.66 0.92
C ASP A 374 30.64 -8.54 -0.59
N ALA A 375 30.59 -9.67 -1.32
CA ALA A 375 30.70 -9.69 -2.77
C ALA A 375 29.56 -8.89 -3.42
N VAL A 376 28.31 -9.05 -2.96
CA VAL A 376 27.16 -8.33 -3.48
C VAL A 376 27.28 -6.82 -3.20
N VAL A 377 27.66 -6.41 -2.00
CA VAL A 377 27.83 -4.97 -1.69
C VAL A 377 28.96 -4.34 -2.49
N GLY A 378 30.11 -5.01 -2.58
CA GLY A 378 31.23 -4.56 -3.42
C GLY A 378 30.82 -4.43 -4.88
N ALA A 379 30.00 -5.36 -5.36
CA ALA A 379 29.45 -5.35 -6.69
C ALA A 379 28.48 -4.17 -6.93
N LEU A 380 27.52 -3.94 -6.02
CA LEU A 380 26.57 -2.82 -6.10
C LEU A 380 27.29 -1.47 -6.09
N ARG A 381 28.32 -1.30 -5.24
CA ARG A 381 29.19 -0.12 -5.22
C ARG A 381 29.91 0.08 -6.55
N SER A 382 30.44 -1.00 -7.14
CA SER A 382 31.15 -0.95 -8.43
C SER A 382 30.24 -0.56 -9.61
N TYR A 383 28.94 -0.85 -9.52
CA TYR A 383 27.93 -0.44 -10.50
C TYR A 383 27.28 0.91 -10.19
N GLU A 384 27.82 1.67 -9.23
CA GLU A 384 27.32 2.97 -8.81
C GLU A 384 25.83 2.93 -8.39
N VAL A 385 25.37 1.79 -7.88
CA VAL A 385 24.06 1.72 -7.24
C VAL A 385 24.12 2.56 -5.98
N VAL A 386 23.23 3.55 -5.85
CA VAL A 386 23.23 4.46 -4.70
C VAL A 386 22.63 3.75 -3.48
N PRO A 387 23.39 3.56 -2.39
CA PRO A 387 22.85 2.98 -1.17
C PRO A 387 21.83 3.91 -0.50
N PHE A 388 21.11 3.38 0.48
CA PHE A 388 20.48 4.21 1.51
C PHE A 388 21.57 4.62 2.52
N GLY A 389 21.98 5.88 2.50
CA GLY A 389 23.20 6.33 3.18
C GLY A 389 23.05 7.64 3.98
N PRO A 390 24.17 8.34 4.27
CA PRO A 390 24.18 9.52 5.13
C PRO A 390 23.23 10.62 4.66
N ASP A 391 23.21 10.89 3.35
CA ASP A 391 22.37 11.92 2.74
C ASP A 391 20.87 11.64 2.89
N ASP A 392 20.47 10.36 3.01
CA ASP A 392 19.09 9.98 3.31
C ASP A 392 18.79 10.01 4.80
N TRP A 393 19.77 9.70 5.66
CA TRP A 393 19.56 9.56 7.10
C TRP A 393 19.32 10.89 7.82
N ASP A 394 20.04 11.95 7.44
CA ASP A 394 19.86 13.29 8.03
C ASP A 394 18.38 13.76 8.01
N PRO A 395 17.64 13.60 6.89
CA PRO A 395 16.20 13.78 6.85
C PRO A 395 15.35 12.82 7.72
N VAL A 396 15.81 11.59 7.99
CA VAL A 396 15.09 10.60 8.80
C VAL A 396 14.92 11.11 10.22
N ASP A 397 16.00 11.55 10.88
CA ASP A 397 15.97 12.03 12.26
C ASP A 397 14.93 13.15 12.47
N ARG A 398 14.95 14.14 11.57
CA ARG A 398 13.97 15.25 11.58
C ARG A 398 12.54 14.75 11.37
N THR A 399 12.36 13.74 10.52
CA THR A 399 11.04 13.19 10.23
C THR A 399 10.51 12.36 11.39
N VAL A 400 11.37 11.64 12.11
CA VAL A 400 11.02 10.89 13.33
C VAL A 400 10.43 11.83 14.38
N GLU A 401 11.02 13.01 14.59
CA GLU A 401 10.48 14.02 15.51
C GLU A 401 9.06 14.46 15.12
N LEU A 402 8.82 14.71 13.84
CA LEU A 402 7.49 15.07 13.33
C LEU A 402 6.48 13.93 13.51
N LEU A 403 6.90 12.67 13.35
CA LEU A 403 6.04 11.50 13.50
C LEU A 403 5.66 11.22 14.95
N ARG A 404 6.48 11.63 15.93
CA ARG A 404 6.17 11.52 17.36
C ARG A 404 5.11 12.54 17.81
N GLU A 405 5.05 13.72 17.19
CA GLU A 405 4.13 14.80 17.55
C GLU A 405 2.73 14.60 16.92
N SER A 406 1.85 13.85 17.59
CA SER A 406 0.52 13.46 17.10
C SER A 406 -0.53 14.57 16.96
N ASP A 407 -0.31 15.74 17.56
CA ASP A 407 -1.33 16.80 17.67
C ASP A 407 -1.13 18.00 16.75
N ARG A 408 -0.08 18.03 15.93
CA ARG A 408 0.24 19.20 15.09
C ARG A 408 0.16 18.89 13.60
N PRO A 409 -0.51 19.76 12.80
CA PRO A 409 -0.47 19.63 11.36
C PRO A 409 0.95 19.97 10.87
N HIS A 410 1.73 18.93 10.60
CA HIS A 410 3.08 19.09 10.10
C HIS A 410 3.07 19.27 8.59
N ARG A 411 3.85 20.25 8.11
CA ARG A 411 4.20 20.34 6.70
C ARG A 411 5.46 19.51 6.49
N ALA A 412 5.41 18.56 5.57
CA ALA A 412 6.57 17.77 5.23
C ALA A 412 7.74 18.67 4.81
N PRO A 413 8.98 18.34 5.23
CA PRO A 413 10.18 18.97 4.71
C PRO A 413 10.18 18.97 3.18
N THR A 414 10.61 20.08 2.58
CA THR A 414 10.74 20.17 1.12
C THR A 414 11.70 19.10 0.61
N GLY A 415 11.27 18.30 -0.36
CA GLY A 415 12.09 17.26 -0.97
C GLY A 415 12.17 15.95 -0.17
N LEU A 416 11.32 15.74 0.85
CA LEU A 416 11.22 14.46 1.54
C LEU A 416 10.93 13.34 0.51
N SER A 417 11.72 12.25 0.55
CA SER A 417 11.52 11.09 -0.32
C SER A 417 10.63 10.04 0.37
N ALA A 418 10.02 9.14 -0.41
CA ALA A 418 9.28 8.02 0.16
C ALA A 418 10.21 7.08 0.95
N ARG A 419 11.44 6.87 0.47
CA ARG A 419 12.51 6.15 1.19
C ARG A 419 12.73 6.69 2.61
N VAL A 420 12.92 8.00 2.75
CA VAL A 420 13.16 8.64 4.05
C VAL A 420 11.92 8.51 4.94
N LEU A 421 10.73 8.80 4.41
CA LEU A 421 9.48 8.74 5.18
C LEU A 421 9.23 7.34 5.76
N LEU A 422 9.50 6.29 4.99
CA LEU A 422 9.32 4.89 5.42
C LEU A 422 10.35 4.47 6.46
N ASN A 423 11.60 4.91 6.34
CA ASN A 423 12.63 4.67 7.36
C ASN A 423 12.30 5.39 8.66
N ALA A 424 11.90 6.66 8.58
CA ALA A 424 11.42 7.41 9.75
C ALA A 424 10.22 6.73 10.42
N ALA A 425 9.24 6.27 9.63
CA ALA A 425 8.08 5.55 10.16
C ALA A 425 8.49 4.30 10.96
N TRP A 426 9.40 3.50 10.42
CA TRP A 426 9.88 2.30 11.09
C TRP A 426 10.69 2.60 12.35
N VAL A 427 11.60 3.58 12.29
CA VAL A 427 12.33 4.04 13.49
C VAL A 427 11.37 4.47 14.59
N THR A 428 10.37 5.30 14.26
CA THR A 428 9.35 5.72 15.22
C THR A 428 8.55 4.53 15.76
N ARG A 429 8.18 3.56 14.91
CA ARG A 429 7.46 2.35 15.37
C ARG A 429 8.26 1.51 16.36
N LEU A 430 9.57 1.37 16.14
CA LEU A 430 10.44 0.55 16.98
C LEU A 430 10.62 1.12 18.40
N GLU A 431 10.25 2.38 18.65
CA GLU A 431 10.21 2.94 20.00
C GLU A 431 9.16 2.27 20.90
N ARG A 432 8.09 1.71 20.30
CA ARG A 432 7.02 0.98 21.01
C ARG A 432 6.48 -0.16 20.12
N PRO A 433 7.27 -1.21 19.89
CA PRO A 433 7.03 -2.22 18.87
C PRO A 433 5.66 -2.92 19.04
N GLY A 434 5.26 -3.23 20.28
CA GLY A 434 4.00 -3.92 20.58
C GLY A 434 2.74 -3.05 20.72
N SER A 435 2.86 -1.73 20.67
CA SER A 435 1.69 -0.84 20.89
C SER A 435 0.85 -0.65 19.63
N LYS A 436 -0.40 -1.16 19.66
CA LYS A 436 -1.38 -1.00 18.57
C LYS A 436 -1.72 0.47 18.35
N GLU A 437 -1.94 1.22 19.43
CA GLU A 437 -2.27 2.65 19.41
C GLU A 437 -1.12 3.44 18.80
N TRP A 438 0.12 3.15 19.23
CA TRP A 438 1.30 3.81 18.70
C TRP A 438 1.48 3.58 17.20
N ALA A 439 1.42 2.32 16.75
CA ALA A 439 1.53 2.00 15.34
C ALA A 439 0.39 2.66 14.52
N HIS A 440 -0.80 2.80 15.09
CA HIS A 440 -1.90 3.53 14.46
C HIS A 440 -1.61 5.03 14.33
N ASP A 441 -1.12 5.66 15.39
CA ASP A 441 -0.77 7.08 15.42
C ASP A 441 0.37 7.40 14.43
N VAL A 442 1.42 6.57 14.40
CA VAL A 442 2.50 6.74 13.41
C VAL A 442 1.94 6.60 11.99
N THR A 443 1.07 5.61 11.73
CA THR A 443 0.43 5.45 10.42
C THR A 443 -0.37 6.69 10.02
N LYS A 444 -1.14 7.25 10.95
CA LYS A 444 -1.92 8.49 10.73
C LYS A 444 -0.99 9.67 10.41
N ASN A 445 0.11 9.82 11.13
CA ASN A 445 1.06 10.91 10.95
C ASN A 445 1.83 10.80 9.63
N VAL A 446 2.22 9.59 9.23
CA VAL A 446 2.82 9.31 7.91
C VAL A 446 1.89 9.75 6.79
N LYS A 447 0.60 9.39 6.87
CA LYS A 447 -0.40 9.79 5.87
C LYS A 447 -0.59 11.31 5.83
N ALA A 448 -0.62 11.96 6.98
CA ALA A 448 -0.74 13.43 7.04
C ALA A 448 0.47 14.11 6.39
N LEU A 449 1.69 13.66 6.70
CA LEU A 449 2.91 14.15 6.07
C LEU A 449 2.91 13.89 4.56
N TRP A 450 2.56 12.68 4.14
CA TRP A 450 2.47 12.30 2.73
C TRP A 450 1.53 13.22 1.92
N LYS A 451 0.33 13.48 2.44
CA LYS A 451 -0.61 14.44 1.83
C LYS A 451 -0.03 15.83 1.70
N SER A 452 0.74 16.28 2.70
CA SER A 452 1.38 17.60 2.68
C SER A 452 2.51 17.73 1.66
N MET A 453 3.12 16.60 1.24
CA MET A 453 4.13 16.55 0.17
C MET A 453 3.54 16.77 -1.23
N GLY A 454 2.21 16.88 -1.35
CA GLY A 454 1.53 16.93 -2.64
C GLY A 454 1.29 15.53 -3.23
N GLY A 455 1.08 14.53 -2.36
CA GLY A 455 0.46 13.26 -2.75
C GLY A 455 -0.67 13.55 -3.75
N LYS A 456 -0.64 12.87 -4.90
CA LYS A 456 -1.25 13.33 -6.15
C LYS A 456 -2.63 13.97 -5.91
N ARG A 457 -2.70 15.29 -6.13
CA ARG A 457 -3.89 15.91 -6.72
C ARG A 457 -3.80 15.69 -8.23
N GLY A 458 -3.93 14.44 -8.64
CA GLY A 458 -3.92 13.99 -10.04
C GLY A 458 -5.32 13.56 -10.44
#